data_AF-A0A7G9GFE1-F1
#
_entry.id   AF-A0A7G9GFE1-F1
#
_cell.length_a   1.000
_cell.length_b   1.000
_cell.length_c   1.000
_cell.angle_alpha   90.00
_cell.angle_beta   90.00
_cell.angle_gamma   90.00
#
_symmetry.space_group_name_H-M   'P 1'
#
loop_
_entity.id
_entity.type
_entity.pdbx_description
1 polymer ?
#
loop_
_entity_poly.entity_id
_entity_poly.type
_entity_poly.pdbx_seq_one_letter_code
_entity_poly.pdbx_strand_id
1 'polypeptide(L)'
;MQNRQVRMNGKTNLLELEEHMYPLVDVETPNVFRNLFPYSEVPKVAFNDRIVPHHMPGEIWITDTTFRDGQQSRAPYTTDQIVTIFDYLHRLGGPNGKIRQSEFFLYSKKDRDAVYKCLERGYQFPEVTSWIRASKKDFQLVRDIGLKETGILVSCSDYHIFYKMKMTRKQAMEHYLSVIRECLETGISPRCHLEDITRADIYGYVIPFCLELMRLMEEYRIPIKVRCCDTMGLGVNYAGAVIPRSVQGIIYGIMTHAGVPSQLIEWHGHNDFYKAVSNSSTAWLYGACGVNCSLFGIGERTGNTPLEAMVFEYGQLKGDLGGMDSRVITELAEYYEKEIGYEIPERTPFVGKSFNITKAGIHADGLLKNEEIYNIFDTEKLLNRPVEVSVSNTSGLAGIAHWINTHYHLKGDRQLDKNCELVQQVKEWVDAQYEEGRVTDLTGEELKRAVDGAAGRLMMELDIEDM
;
A
#
# COMPACT_ATOMS: atom_id res chain seq x y z
N MET A 1 24.31 39.99 4.74
CA MET A 1 24.29 38.68 4.05
C MET A 1 25.61 38.00 4.34
N GLN A 2 25.61 36.87 5.06
CA GLN A 2 26.81 36.02 5.10
C GLN A 2 27.01 35.44 3.70
N ASN A 3 28.25 35.45 3.20
CA ASN A 3 28.58 34.82 1.92
C ASN A 3 28.30 33.32 2.02
N ARG A 4 27.65 32.74 1.01
CA ARG A 4 27.36 31.31 0.95
C ARG A 4 28.66 30.52 0.93
N GLN A 5 28.79 29.53 1.79
CA GLN A 5 30.02 28.74 1.86
C GLN A 5 30.08 27.77 0.68
N VAL A 6 31.24 27.68 0.03
CA VAL A 6 31.51 26.61 -0.94
C VAL A 6 32.15 25.45 -0.18
N ARG A 7 31.60 24.24 -0.30
CA ARG A 7 32.10 23.03 0.37
C ARG A 7 32.28 21.92 -0.65
N MET A 8 33.22 21.01 -0.39
CA MET A 8 33.37 19.78 -1.18
C MET A 8 32.28 18.79 -0.76
N ASN A 9 31.47 18.31 -1.70
CA ASN A 9 30.54 17.22 -1.47
C ASN A 9 31.26 15.88 -1.59
N GLY A 10 31.33 15.12 -0.50
CA GLY A 10 32.04 13.83 -0.45
C GLY A 10 31.34 12.69 -1.20
N LYS A 11 30.09 12.85 -1.64
CA LYS A 11 29.37 11.89 -2.49
C LYS A 11 29.63 12.14 -3.98
N THR A 12 29.60 13.39 -4.41
CA THR A 12 29.79 13.77 -5.83
C THR A 12 31.24 14.09 -6.16
N ASN A 13 32.09 14.32 -5.16
CA ASN A 13 33.47 14.84 -5.28
C ASN A 13 33.54 16.19 -6.02
N LEU A 14 32.48 17.00 -5.94
CA LEU A 14 32.39 18.32 -6.57
C LEU A 14 32.27 19.42 -5.51
N LEU A 15 32.69 20.63 -5.88
CA LEU A 15 32.41 21.83 -5.08
C LEU A 15 30.94 22.22 -5.23
N GLU A 16 30.27 22.38 -4.10
CA GLU A 16 28.87 22.79 -4.02
C GLU A 16 28.73 24.06 -3.19
N LEU A 17 27.81 24.92 -3.60
CA LEU A 17 27.44 26.11 -2.86
C LEU A 17 26.39 25.71 -1.82
N GLU A 18 26.55 26.14 -0.58
CA GLU A 18 25.55 25.91 0.47
C GLU A 18 24.24 26.64 0.10
N GLU A 19 23.25 25.88 -0.39
CA GLU A 19 21.95 26.41 -0.86
C GLU A 19 20.87 26.48 0.23
N HIS A 20 21.15 25.99 1.44
CA HIS A 20 20.16 25.77 2.52
C HIS A 20 19.63 27.03 3.22
N MET A 21 19.48 28.16 2.55
CA MET A 21 18.73 29.28 3.11
C MET A 21 17.26 29.17 2.71
N TYR A 22 16.54 28.31 3.41
CA TYR A 22 15.07 28.22 3.37
C TYR A 22 14.53 28.81 4.68
N PRO A 23 14.42 30.14 4.81
CA PRO A 23 13.76 30.74 5.96
C PRO A 23 12.26 30.43 5.92
N LEU A 24 11.65 30.33 7.10
CA LEU A 24 10.20 30.34 7.19
C LEU A 24 9.64 31.61 6.53
N VAL A 25 8.76 31.44 5.55
CA VAL A 25 8.04 32.53 4.91
C VAL A 25 6.68 32.66 5.59
N ASP A 26 6.63 33.45 6.67
CA ASP A 26 5.38 33.76 7.38
C ASP A 26 4.62 34.83 6.58
N VAL A 27 3.38 34.52 6.19
CA VAL A 27 2.56 35.34 5.29
C VAL A 27 1.28 35.78 5.98
N GLU A 28 0.81 36.99 5.67
CA GLU A 28 -0.47 37.50 6.19
C GLU A 28 -1.69 36.81 5.52
N THR A 29 -1.54 36.40 4.26
CA THR A 29 -2.60 35.77 3.48
C THR A 29 -2.21 34.36 3.05
N PRO A 30 -3.12 33.37 3.14
CA PRO A 30 -2.80 31.99 2.82
C PRO A 30 -2.59 31.79 1.31
N ASN A 31 -1.51 31.09 0.94
CA ASN A 31 -1.30 30.56 -0.40
C ASN A 31 -1.91 29.16 -0.51
N VAL A 32 -3.17 29.13 -0.94
CA VAL A 32 -3.90 27.87 -1.21
C VAL A 32 -3.72 27.35 -2.63
N PHE A 33 -2.80 27.93 -3.41
CA PHE A 33 -2.54 27.58 -4.81
C PHE A 33 -3.82 27.51 -5.65
N ARG A 34 -4.69 28.53 -5.55
CA ARG A 34 -6.02 28.54 -6.21
C ARG A 34 -5.95 28.35 -7.73
N ASN A 35 -4.85 28.76 -8.34
CA ASN A 35 -4.55 28.52 -9.75
C ASN A 35 -4.37 27.03 -10.09
N LEU A 36 -3.86 26.22 -9.16
CA LEU A 36 -3.69 24.76 -9.31
C LEU A 36 -4.89 23.98 -8.75
N PHE A 37 -5.53 24.50 -7.70
CA PHE A 37 -6.69 23.89 -7.02
C PHE A 37 -7.92 24.82 -7.05
N PRO A 38 -8.44 25.15 -8.26
CA PRO A 38 -9.75 25.78 -8.38
C PRO A 38 -10.81 24.86 -7.75
N TYR A 39 -11.74 25.41 -6.97
CA TYR A 39 -12.74 24.59 -6.25
C TYR A 39 -13.79 23.97 -7.19
N SER A 40 -14.14 24.68 -8.26
CA SER A 40 -15.18 24.30 -9.21
C SER A 40 -14.66 23.65 -10.49
N GLU A 41 -13.35 23.37 -10.59
CA GLU A 41 -12.73 22.70 -11.74
C GLU A 41 -11.85 21.54 -11.24
N VAL A 42 -11.47 20.65 -12.14
CA VAL A 42 -10.51 19.57 -11.83
C VAL A 42 -9.13 20.17 -11.49
N PRO A 43 -8.44 19.69 -10.44
CA PRO A 43 -7.10 20.15 -10.09
C PRO A 43 -6.11 20.07 -11.26
N LYS A 44 -5.40 21.17 -11.51
CA LYS A 44 -4.49 21.34 -12.66
C LYS A 44 -3.10 20.79 -12.34
N VAL A 45 -2.46 20.19 -13.33
CA VAL A 45 -1.05 19.81 -13.26
C VAL A 45 -0.26 20.80 -14.11
N ALA A 46 0.62 21.57 -13.47
CA ALA A 46 1.53 22.47 -14.17
C ALA A 46 2.90 21.80 -14.34
N PHE A 47 3.59 22.17 -15.41
CA PHE A 47 4.92 21.67 -15.75
C PHE A 47 5.90 22.83 -15.87
N ASN A 48 7.12 22.63 -15.39
CA ASN A 48 8.25 23.53 -15.61
C ASN A 48 9.47 22.80 -16.18
N ASP A 49 9.29 21.52 -16.53
CA ASP A 49 10.29 20.61 -17.11
C ASP A 49 11.60 20.51 -16.33
N ARG A 50 11.59 20.87 -15.04
CA ARG A 50 12.71 20.61 -14.12
C ARG A 50 12.66 19.15 -13.71
N ILE A 51 13.68 18.41 -14.12
CA ILE A 51 13.84 17.00 -13.78
C ILE A 51 14.68 16.89 -12.51
N VAL A 52 14.17 16.15 -11.52
CA VAL A 52 14.94 15.74 -10.35
C VAL A 52 15.64 14.41 -10.65
N PRO A 53 16.86 14.17 -10.16
CA PRO A 53 17.56 12.90 -10.35
C PRO A 53 16.93 11.80 -9.49
N HIS A 54 16.91 10.56 -10.00
CA HIS A 54 16.61 9.39 -9.18
C HIS A 54 17.65 9.24 -8.06
N HIS A 55 17.20 8.80 -6.89
CA HIS A 55 18.05 8.51 -5.74
C HIS A 55 17.42 7.37 -4.93
N MET A 56 17.22 6.23 -5.57
CA MET A 56 16.64 5.07 -4.90
C MET A 56 17.58 4.59 -3.77
N PRO A 57 17.09 4.49 -2.52
CA PRO A 57 17.93 4.03 -1.42
C PRO A 57 18.25 2.53 -1.56
N GLY A 58 19.33 2.09 -0.91
CA GLY A 58 19.73 0.67 -0.95
C GLY A 58 18.65 -0.28 -0.43
N GLU A 59 17.94 0.15 0.62
CA GLU A 59 16.81 -0.55 1.21
C GLU A 59 15.53 0.29 1.09
N ILE A 60 14.43 -0.40 0.77
CA ILE A 60 13.06 0.13 0.77
C ILE A 60 12.15 -0.85 1.51
N TRP A 61 11.08 -0.35 2.11
CA TRP A 61 10.12 -1.15 2.87
C TRP A 61 8.73 -0.53 2.91
N ILE A 62 7.78 -1.35 3.35
CA ILE A 62 6.38 -1.02 3.56
C ILE A 62 6.16 -0.81 5.07
N THR A 63 5.40 0.22 5.42
CA THR A 63 4.84 0.42 6.76
C THR A 63 3.34 0.22 6.66
N ASP A 64 2.82 -0.80 7.34
CA ASP A 64 1.39 -1.10 7.39
C ASP A 64 0.62 -0.07 8.25
N THR A 65 -0.54 0.35 7.76
CA THR A 65 -1.49 1.23 8.46
C THR A 65 -2.89 0.62 8.51
N THR A 66 -3.03 -0.70 8.36
CA THR A 66 -4.32 -1.40 8.34
C THR A 66 -5.10 -1.21 9.65
N PHE A 67 -4.43 -1.25 10.81
CA PHE A 67 -5.06 -1.07 12.12
C PHE A 67 -5.27 0.39 12.53
N ARG A 68 -4.89 1.33 11.66
CA ARG A 68 -5.06 2.78 11.86
C ARG A 68 -5.94 3.37 10.77
N ASP A 69 -5.38 3.70 9.60
CA ASP A 69 -6.12 4.29 8.48
C ASP A 69 -7.15 3.31 7.92
N GLY A 70 -6.74 2.06 7.70
CA GLY A 70 -7.61 1.04 7.13
C GLY A 70 -8.83 0.72 7.99
N GLN A 71 -8.72 0.90 9.32
CA GLN A 71 -9.85 0.69 10.22
C GLN A 71 -10.87 1.84 10.17
N GLN A 72 -10.49 3.06 9.78
CA GLN A 72 -11.39 4.23 9.82
C GLN A 72 -12.57 4.15 8.85
N SER A 73 -12.46 3.34 7.81
CA SER A 73 -13.51 3.20 6.78
C SER A 73 -14.35 1.93 6.91
N ARG A 74 -14.29 1.25 8.06
CA ARG A 74 -15.05 0.03 8.32
C ARG A 74 -15.39 -0.16 9.80
N ALA A 75 -16.15 -1.21 10.08
CA ALA A 75 -16.38 -1.65 11.45
C ALA A 75 -15.03 -1.98 12.15
N PRO A 76 -14.81 -1.57 13.41
CA PRO A 76 -13.56 -1.86 14.12
C PRO A 76 -13.29 -3.36 14.24
N TYR A 77 -12.07 -3.78 13.94
CA TYR A 77 -11.64 -5.17 14.11
C TYR A 77 -11.78 -5.63 15.56
N THR A 78 -12.07 -6.90 15.79
CA THR A 78 -11.90 -7.53 17.10
C THR A 78 -10.40 -7.65 17.43
N THR A 79 -10.08 -7.80 18.72
CA THR A 79 -8.69 -8.01 19.15
C THR A 79 -8.08 -9.25 18.48
N ASP A 80 -8.86 -10.33 18.35
CA ASP A 80 -8.37 -11.57 17.77
C ASP A 80 -8.21 -11.46 16.24
N GLN A 81 -9.07 -10.68 15.57
CA GLN A 81 -8.87 -10.32 14.15
C GLN A 81 -7.58 -9.52 13.94
N ILE A 82 -7.31 -8.54 14.79
CA ILE A 82 -6.08 -7.75 14.72
C ILE A 82 -4.84 -8.66 14.87
N VAL A 83 -4.84 -9.52 15.89
CA VAL A 83 -3.71 -10.44 16.14
C VAL A 83 -3.52 -11.40 14.98
N THR A 84 -4.61 -11.96 14.43
CA THR A 84 -4.55 -12.87 13.27
C THR A 84 -3.98 -12.17 12.04
N ILE A 85 -4.44 -10.95 11.73
CA ILE A 85 -3.90 -10.15 10.62
C ILE A 85 -2.43 -9.79 10.88
N PHE A 86 -2.04 -9.50 12.11
CA PHE A 86 -0.66 -9.21 12.48
C PHE A 86 0.26 -10.43 12.27
N ASP A 87 -0.22 -11.63 12.61
CA ASP A 87 0.48 -12.90 12.35
C ASP A 87 0.66 -13.12 10.82
N TYR A 88 -0.34 -12.77 10.00
CA TYR A 88 -0.20 -12.77 8.54
C TYR A 88 0.79 -11.71 8.02
N LEU A 89 0.75 -10.49 8.53
CA LEU A 89 1.69 -9.42 8.14
C LEU A 89 3.13 -9.80 8.48
N HIS A 90 3.37 -10.48 9.60
CA HIS A 90 4.69 -11.03 9.95
C HIS A 90 5.18 -12.04 8.90
N ARG A 91 4.36 -13.03 8.56
CA ARG A 91 4.69 -14.05 7.55
C ARG A 91 4.90 -13.41 6.17
N LEU A 92 3.99 -12.54 5.74
CA LEU A 92 4.08 -11.84 4.47
C LEU A 92 5.34 -10.96 4.39
N GLY A 93 5.69 -10.25 5.48
CA GLY A 93 6.86 -9.37 5.53
C GLY A 93 8.21 -10.10 5.47
N GLY A 94 8.21 -11.40 5.76
CA GLY A 94 9.38 -12.27 5.67
C GLY A 94 10.49 -11.97 6.69
N PRO A 95 11.56 -12.77 6.69
CA PRO A 95 12.65 -12.64 7.67
C PRO A 95 13.43 -11.31 7.57
N ASN A 96 13.39 -10.66 6.40
CA ASN A 96 14.07 -9.38 6.18
C ASN A 96 13.20 -8.16 6.54
N GLY A 97 11.97 -8.37 7.03
CA GLY A 97 11.10 -7.30 7.52
C GLY A 97 10.76 -6.25 6.47
N LYS A 98 10.29 -6.69 5.29
CA LYS A 98 9.90 -5.77 4.20
C LYS A 98 8.55 -5.11 4.47
N ILE A 99 7.70 -5.73 5.29
CA ILE A 99 6.69 -5.03 6.08
C ILE A 99 7.35 -4.70 7.43
N ARG A 100 7.88 -3.47 7.52
CA ARG A 100 8.81 -3.07 8.58
C ARG A 100 8.11 -2.68 9.87
N GLN A 101 6.99 -1.97 9.76
CA GLN A 101 6.23 -1.46 10.91
C GLN A 101 4.74 -1.63 10.66
N SER A 102 3.95 -1.72 11.73
CA SER A 102 2.48 -1.71 11.67
C SER A 102 1.94 -0.73 12.71
N GLU A 103 1.06 0.17 12.26
CA GLU A 103 0.56 1.30 13.03
C GLU A 103 -0.82 1.03 13.64
N PHE A 104 -0.94 1.29 14.95
CA PHE A 104 -2.14 1.03 15.74
C PHE A 104 -2.69 2.31 16.39
N PHE A 105 -4.01 2.37 16.58
CA PHE A 105 -4.59 3.31 17.55
C PHE A 105 -4.35 2.84 18.99
N LEU A 106 -4.36 3.78 19.94
CA LEU A 106 -4.27 3.48 21.38
C LEU A 106 -5.43 4.05 22.21
N TYR A 107 -6.50 4.50 21.54
CA TYR A 107 -7.55 5.31 22.18
C TYR A 107 -8.39 4.51 23.18
N SER A 108 -8.86 3.33 22.79
CA SER A 108 -9.68 2.48 23.65
C SER A 108 -8.84 1.45 24.41
N LYS A 109 -9.42 0.87 25.47
CA LYS A 109 -8.81 -0.27 26.16
C LYS A 109 -8.62 -1.45 25.19
N LYS A 110 -9.60 -1.70 24.32
CA LYS A 110 -9.56 -2.75 23.31
C LYS A 110 -8.37 -2.59 22.36
N ASP A 111 -8.09 -1.35 21.92
CA ASP A 111 -6.95 -1.08 21.02
C ASP A 111 -5.62 -1.37 21.73
N ARG A 112 -5.50 -0.98 23.00
CA ARG A 112 -4.32 -1.28 23.82
C ARG A 112 -4.15 -2.76 24.10
N ASP A 113 -5.24 -3.46 24.41
CA ASP A 113 -5.23 -4.92 24.63
C ASP A 113 -4.78 -5.65 23.35
N ALA A 114 -5.16 -5.16 22.16
CA ALA A 114 -4.68 -5.69 20.88
C ALA A 114 -3.18 -5.46 20.68
N VAL A 115 -2.69 -4.25 21.01
CA VAL A 115 -1.25 -3.95 20.97
C VAL A 115 -0.46 -4.86 21.91
N TYR A 116 -0.91 -5.07 23.15
CA TYR A 116 -0.24 -5.99 24.07
C TYR A 116 -0.16 -7.41 23.51
N LYS A 117 -1.28 -7.96 22.99
CA LYS A 117 -1.27 -9.29 22.37
C LYS A 117 -0.35 -9.39 21.15
N CYS A 118 -0.24 -8.33 20.36
CA CYS A 118 0.69 -8.31 19.22
C CYS A 118 2.16 -8.25 19.68
N LEU A 119 2.46 -7.48 20.73
CA LEU A 119 3.80 -7.41 21.32
C LEU A 119 4.22 -8.76 21.95
N GLU A 120 3.29 -9.48 22.58
CA GLU A 120 3.51 -10.81 23.17
C GLU A 120 3.94 -11.87 22.14
N ARG A 121 3.71 -11.64 20.83
CA ARG A 121 4.24 -12.51 19.77
C ARG A 121 5.76 -12.51 19.70
N GLY A 122 6.42 -11.45 20.19
CA GLY A 122 7.88 -11.35 20.20
C GLY A 122 8.49 -11.24 18.79
N TYR A 123 7.71 -10.86 17.78
CA TYR A 123 8.22 -10.68 16.43
C TYR A 123 9.15 -9.47 16.33
N GLN A 124 10.22 -9.61 15.56
CA GLN A 124 11.09 -8.48 15.22
C GLN A 124 10.39 -7.51 14.24
N PHE A 125 9.62 -8.04 13.30
CA PHE A 125 8.87 -7.28 12.31
C PHE A 125 7.47 -7.87 12.10
N PRO A 126 6.45 -7.06 11.77
CA PRO A 126 6.50 -5.60 11.77
C PRO A 126 6.65 -5.05 13.19
N GLU A 127 7.48 -4.01 13.36
CA GLU A 127 7.57 -3.29 14.62
C GLU A 127 6.25 -2.58 14.91
N VAL A 128 5.72 -2.76 16.12
CA VAL A 128 4.48 -2.10 16.54
C VAL A 128 4.75 -0.62 16.83
N THR A 129 4.03 0.26 16.14
CA THR A 129 4.03 1.70 16.38
C THR A 129 2.60 2.19 16.62
N SER A 130 2.47 3.39 17.16
CA SER A 130 1.18 3.95 17.52
C SER A 130 0.86 5.25 16.80
N TRP A 131 -0.41 5.63 16.84
CA TRP A 131 -0.89 6.96 16.56
C TRP A 131 -1.65 7.50 17.77
N ILE A 132 -1.27 8.68 18.27
CA ILE A 132 -1.92 9.30 19.43
C ILE A 132 -2.24 10.78 19.20
N ARG A 133 -2.97 11.36 20.15
CA ARG A 133 -3.11 12.82 20.22
C ARG A 133 -1.83 13.44 20.78
N ALA A 134 -1.56 14.66 20.37
CA ALA A 134 -0.43 15.47 20.79
C ALA A 134 -0.57 15.94 22.26
N SER A 135 -0.36 15.06 23.24
CA SER A 135 -0.31 15.44 24.65
C SER A 135 0.75 14.65 25.43
N LYS A 136 1.38 15.30 26.42
CA LYS A 136 2.36 14.67 27.32
C LYS A 136 1.85 13.39 27.99
N LYS A 137 0.57 13.34 28.36
CA LYS A 137 -0.06 12.14 28.95
C LYS A 137 -0.12 10.98 27.96
N ASP A 138 -0.44 11.27 26.70
CA ASP A 138 -0.50 10.26 25.66
C ASP A 138 0.93 9.75 25.32
N PHE A 139 1.95 10.61 25.29
CA PHE A 139 3.35 10.17 25.13
C PHE A 139 3.81 9.27 26.27
N GLN A 140 3.39 9.57 27.51
CA GLN A 140 3.67 8.72 28.67
C GLN A 140 3.05 7.33 28.50
N LEU A 141 1.80 7.26 28.03
CA LEU A 141 1.12 6.01 27.75
C LEU A 141 1.85 5.16 26.69
N VAL A 142 2.34 5.78 25.61
CA VAL A 142 3.14 5.09 24.58
C VAL A 142 4.39 4.46 25.19
N ARG A 143 5.09 5.21 26.04
CA ARG A 143 6.28 4.73 26.75
C ARG A 143 5.95 3.58 27.71
N ASP A 144 4.85 3.68 28.46
CA ASP A 144 4.44 2.67 29.44
C ASP A 144 4.04 1.35 28.77
N ILE A 145 3.50 1.40 27.56
CA ILE A 145 3.23 0.21 26.72
C ILE A 145 4.55 -0.43 26.22
N GLY A 146 5.64 0.33 26.19
CA GLY A 146 6.94 -0.13 25.70
C GLY A 146 7.19 0.14 24.21
N LEU A 147 6.39 1.00 23.58
CA LEU A 147 6.60 1.39 22.19
C LEU A 147 7.74 2.42 22.08
N LYS A 148 8.50 2.38 20.99
CA LYS A 148 9.64 3.28 20.74
C LYS A 148 9.28 4.50 19.89
N GLU A 149 8.15 4.44 19.19
CA GLU A 149 7.75 5.43 18.19
C GLU A 149 6.25 5.69 18.24
N THR A 150 5.87 6.93 17.94
CA THR A 150 4.46 7.30 17.78
C THR A 150 4.26 8.39 16.71
N GLY A 151 3.11 8.33 16.06
CA GLY A 151 2.68 9.29 15.06
C GLY A 151 2.11 10.55 15.67
N ILE A 152 2.55 11.69 15.15
CA ILE A 152 2.05 13.03 15.46
C ILE A 152 1.58 13.69 14.17
N LEU A 153 0.32 14.15 14.16
CA LEU A 153 -0.23 14.95 13.06
C LEU A 153 0.42 16.33 13.00
N VAL A 154 0.92 16.72 11.84
CA VAL A 154 1.49 18.04 11.56
C VAL A 154 0.87 18.59 10.28
N SER A 155 -0.14 19.46 10.41
CA SER A 155 -0.73 20.11 9.25
C SER A 155 0.23 21.11 8.62
N CYS A 156 0.47 20.98 7.31
CA CYS A 156 1.49 21.79 6.63
C CYS A 156 0.97 22.63 5.45
N SER A 157 -0.28 22.44 5.01
CA SER A 157 -0.88 23.32 4.01
C SER A 157 -1.53 24.55 4.62
N ASP A 158 -1.56 25.65 3.86
CA ASP A 158 -2.20 26.88 4.29
C ASP A 158 -3.72 26.72 4.45
N TYR A 159 -4.34 25.74 3.78
CA TYR A 159 -5.72 25.35 4.08
C TYR A 159 -5.89 24.98 5.54
N HIS A 160 -5.00 24.15 6.07
CA HIS A 160 -5.09 23.69 7.44
C HIS A 160 -4.61 24.77 8.43
N ILE A 161 -3.45 25.38 8.17
CA ILE A 161 -2.86 26.37 9.08
C ILE A 161 -3.81 27.57 9.26
N PHE A 162 -4.28 28.17 8.16
CA PHE A 162 -5.08 29.40 8.25
C PHE A 162 -6.57 29.13 8.43
N TYR A 163 -7.15 28.13 7.74
CA TYR A 163 -8.61 27.93 7.78
C TYR A 163 -9.07 26.96 8.86
N LYS A 164 -8.33 25.88 9.14
CA LYS A 164 -8.68 24.91 10.20
C LYS A 164 -8.16 25.35 11.57
N MET A 165 -6.89 25.71 11.67
CA MET A 165 -6.24 26.03 12.94
C MET A 165 -6.33 27.51 13.33
N LYS A 166 -6.61 28.40 12.37
CA LYS A 166 -6.66 29.86 12.58
C LYS A 166 -5.34 30.43 13.15
N MET A 167 -4.21 29.89 12.67
CA MET A 167 -2.86 30.30 13.08
C MET A 167 -2.10 30.89 11.89
N THR A 168 -1.05 31.67 12.16
CA THR A 168 -0.01 31.96 11.16
C THR A 168 0.91 30.75 10.98
N ARG A 169 1.74 30.76 9.93
CA ARG A 169 2.73 29.68 9.71
C ARG A 169 3.72 29.60 10.85
N LYS A 170 4.18 30.74 11.37
CA LYS A 170 5.07 30.78 12.53
C LYS A 170 4.42 30.17 13.78
N GLN A 171 3.19 30.56 14.09
CA GLN A 171 2.46 30.00 15.24
C GLN A 171 2.26 28.49 15.12
N ALA A 172 1.89 27.99 13.93
CA ALA A 172 1.72 26.57 13.68
C ALA A 172 3.05 25.80 13.85
N MET A 173 4.14 26.31 13.28
CA MET A 173 5.48 25.73 13.43
C MET A 173 5.89 25.67 14.91
N GLU A 174 5.80 26.78 15.64
CA GLU A 174 6.16 26.85 17.07
C GLU A 174 5.32 25.87 17.91
N HIS A 175 4.02 25.78 17.62
CA HIS A 175 3.10 24.84 18.26
C HIS A 175 3.55 23.38 18.04
N TYR A 176 3.76 22.97 16.79
CA TYR A 176 4.17 21.59 16.48
C TYR A 176 5.56 21.25 17.02
N LEU A 177 6.53 22.16 16.91
CA LEU A 177 7.87 21.95 17.49
C LEU A 177 7.82 21.79 19.01
N SER A 178 6.91 22.49 19.70
CA SER A 178 6.70 22.31 21.13
C SER A 178 6.20 20.90 21.46
N VAL A 179 5.18 20.42 20.73
CA VAL A 179 4.65 19.05 20.90
C VAL A 179 5.71 18.00 20.63
N ILE A 180 6.52 18.20 19.59
CA ILE A 180 7.58 17.27 19.19
C ILE A 180 8.68 17.22 20.27
N ARG A 181 9.06 18.36 20.86
CA ARG A 181 9.97 18.39 22.02
C ARG A 181 9.40 17.61 23.20
N GLU A 182 8.12 17.78 23.53
CA GLU A 182 7.49 17.00 24.61
C GLU A 182 7.55 15.49 24.36
N CYS A 183 7.40 15.05 23.11
CA CYS A 183 7.54 13.64 22.73
C CYS A 183 9.00 13.14 22.88
N LEU A 184 9.97 13.94 22.43
CA LEU A 184 11.39 13.61 22.55
C LEU A 184 11.84 13.55 24.02
N GLU A 185 11.33 14.45 24.88
CA GLU A 185 11.60 14.47 26.32
C GLU A 185 11.14 13.19 27.05
N THR A 186 10.16 12.46 26.51
CA THR A 186 9.75 11.16 27.08
C THR A 186 10.60 9.99 26.57
N GLY A 187 11.52 10.24 25.63
CA GLY A 187 12.36 9.22 25.00
C GLY A 187 11.72 8.52 23.80
N ILE A 188 10.60 9.04 23.28
CA ILE A 188 9.88 8.46 22.15
C ILE A 188 10.29 9.12 20.84
N SER A 189 10.52 8.31 19.81
CA SER A 189 10.74 8.76 18.43
C SER A 189 9.44 9.32 17.84
N PRO A 190 9.38 10.60 17.44
CA PRO A 190 8.22 11.14 16.76
C PRO A 190 8.25 10.81 15.26
N ARG A 191 7.14 10.28 14.76
CA ARG A 191 6.84 10.25 13.33
C ARG A 191 5.94 11.44 13.00
N CYS A 192 6.51 12.47 12.37
CA CYS A 192 5.82 13.69 11.99
C CYS A 192 5.08 13.49 10.67
N HIS A 193 3.75 13.57 10.72
CA HIS A 193 2.86 13.38 9.58
C HIS A 193 2.55 14.73 8.95
N LEU A 194 3.23 15.05 7.86
CA LEU A 194 3.02 16.31 7.14
C LEU A 194 1.70 16.22 6.35
N GLU A 195 0.59 16.47 7.05
CA GLU A 195 -0.77 16.43 6.52
C GLU A 195 -0.94 17.46 5.41
N ASP A 196 -1.50 16.98 4.29
CA ASP A 196 -1.84 17.76 3.10
C ASP A 196 -0.64 18.38 2.37
N ILE A 197 0.51 17.68 2.37
CA ILE A 197 1.76 18.17 1.77
C ILE A 197 1.63 18.48 0.27
N THR A 198 0.75 17.78 -0.45
CA THR A 198 0.53 17.98 -1.89
C THR A 198 -0.24 19.27 -2.22
N ARG A 199 -0.61 20.05 -1.21
CA ARG A 199 -1.14 21.41 -1.31
C ARG A 199 -0.38 22.42 -0.44
N ALA A 200 0.77 22.04 0.09
CA ALA A 200 1.55 22.87 1.00
C ALA A 200 2.60 23.73 0.28
N ASP A 201 3.02 24.82 0.92
CA ASP A 201 4.17 25.60 0.47
C ASP A 201 5.46 24.87 0.89
N ILE A 202 6.02 24.10 -0.06
CA ILE A 202 7.16 23.24 0.24
C ILE A 202 8.38 24.06 0.65
N TYR A 203 8.74 25.09 -0.11
CA TYR A 203 9.94 25.88 0.17
C TYR A 203 9.74 26.90 1.30
N GLY A 204 8.53 27.48 1.41
CA GLY A 204 8.24 28.52 2.38
C GLY A 204 7.85 28.02 3.77
N TYR A 205 7.42 26.76 3.91
CA TYR A 205 7.01 26.19 5.20
C TYR A 205 7.60 24.80 5.47
N VAL A 206 7.43 23.85 4.54
CA VAL A 206 7.79 22.44 4.80
C VAL A 206 9.30 22.24 4.99
N ILE A 207 10.13 22.76 4.08
CA ILE A 207 11.60 22.68 4.21
C ILE A 207 12.09 23.37 5.49
N PRO A 208 11.69 24.63 5.79
CA PRO A 208 12.01 25.26 7.07
C PRO A 208 11.61 24.41 8.28
N PHE A 209 10.42 23.83 8.28
CA PHE A 209 9.94 22.97 9.36
C PHE A 209 10.82 21.72 9.54
N CYS A 210 11.11 21.01 8.44
CA CYS A 210 11.97 19.83 8.45
C CYS A 210 13.41 20.16 8.89
N LEU A 211 13.95 21.33 8.57
CA LEU A 211 15.25 21.78 9.08
C LEU A 211 15.25 21.90 10.60
N GLU A 212 14.19 22.45 11.21
CA GLU A 212 14.05 22.48 12.67
C GLU A 212 13.90 21.07 13.26
N LEU A 213 13.21 20.15 12.57
CA LEU A 213 13.18 18.74 12.98
C LEU A 213 14.56 18.11 12.98
N MET A 214 15.39 18.37 11.97
CA MET A 214 16.75 17.85 11.92
C MET A 214 17.63 18.41 13.05
N ARG A 215 17.44 19.67 13.43
CA ARG A 215 18.11 20.25 14.62
C ARG A 215 17.67 19.57 15.91
N LEU A 216 16.38 19.34 16.10
CA LEU A 216 15.86 18.61 17.26
C LEU A 216 16.39 17.17 17.30
N MET A 217 16.46 16.49 16.16
CA MET A 217 17.03 15.15 16.04
C MET A 217 18.51 15.13 16.46
N GLU A 218 19.29 16.14 16.07
CA GLU A 218 20.69 16.27 16.48
C GLU A 218 20.83 16.58 17.98
N GLU A 219 20.00 17.47 18.52
CA GLU A 219 19.98 17.87 19.93
C GLU A 219 19.64 16.70 20.85
N TYR A 220 18.53 16.00 20.57
CA TYR A 220 18.02 14.93 21.43
C TYR A 220 18.64 13.56 21.13
N ARG A 221 19.32 13.40 19.99
CA ARG A 221 19.89 12.11 19.52
C ARG A 221 18.85 10.99 19.41
N ILE A 222 17.58 11.35 19.18
CA ILE A 222 16.46 10.44 18.93
C ILE A 222 16.00 10.66 17.48
N PRO A 223 15.80 9.60 16.68
CA PRO A 223 15.33 9.72 15.31
C PRO A 223 14.00 10.47 15.21
N ILE A 224 13.82 11.26 14.14
CA ILE A 224 12.55 11.90 13.81
C ILE A 224 12.19 11.51 12.39
N LYS A 225 11.07 10.79 12.21
CA LYS A 225 10.59 10.39 10.89
C LYS A 225 9.71 11.48 10.29
N VAL A 226 9.87 11.74 9.01
CA VAL A 226 9.05 12.66 8.21
C VAL A 226 8.20 11.84 7.25
N ARG A 227 6.90 11.77 7.52
CA ARG A 227 5.93 11.13 6.61
C ARG A 227 5.25 12.21 5.78
N CYS A 228 5.42 12.10 4.47
CA CYS A 228 4.82 12.98 3.47
C CYS A 228 3.40 12.47 3.15
N CYS A 229 2.37 13.17 3.59
CA CYS A 229 0.99 12.70 3.44
C CYS A 229 0.29 13.38 2.26
N ASP A 230 0.07 12.64 1.17
CA ASP A 230 -0.83 13.03 0.09
C ASP A 230 -2.29 12.75 0.49
N THR A 231 -2.75 13.53 1.47
CA THR A 231 -4.03 13.37 2.16
C THR A 231 -5.23 13.31 1.22
N MET A 232 -5.16 14.01 0.08
CA MET A 232 -6.24 14.11 -0.91
C MET A 232 -5.96 13.35 -2.22
N GLY A 233 -4.87 12.57 -2.30
CA GLY A 233 -4.49 11.84 -3.52
C GLY A 233 -4.13 12.72 -4.72
N LEU A 234 -3.65 13.95 -4.49
CA LEU A 234 -3.40 14.95 -5.53
C LEU A 234 -2.00 14.86 -6.16
N GLY A 235 -1.11 14.09 -5.55
CA GLY A 235 0.25 13.87 -6.00
C GLY A 235 0.30 13.28 -7.42
N VAL A 236 1.33 13.63 -8.17
CA VAL A 236 1.60 13.10 -9.51
C VAL A 236 3.06 12.68 -9.65
N ASN A 237 3.29 11.63 -10.41
CA ASN A 237 4.59 11.05 -10.72
C ASN A 237 5.17 11.48 -12.08
N TYR A 238 4.59 12.51 -12.71
CA TYR A 238 5.03 12.95 -14.03
C TYR A 238 6.34 13.76 -13.95
N ALA A 239 7.34 13.39 -14.74
CA ALA A 239 8.57 14.17 -14.88
C ALA A 239 8.26 15.62 -15.28
N GLY A 240 8.99 16.59 -14.72
CA GLY A 240 8.77 18.02 -14.99
C GLY A 240 7.54 18.64 -14.31
N ALA A 241 6.71 17.86 -13.60
CA ALA A 241 5.59 18.39 -12.84
C ALA A 241 6.05 19.33 -11.72
N VAL A 242 5.26 20.36 -11.45
CA VAL A 242 5.58 21.39 -10.47
C VAL A 242 5.06 21.01 -9.07
N ILE A 243 5.85 21.34 -8.05
CA ILE A 243 5.44 21.33 -6.65
C ILE A 243 4.23 22.29 -6.44
N PRO A 244 3.24 21.96 -5.59
CA PRO A 244 3.25 20.88 -4.60
C PRO A 244 2.68 19.55 -5.08
N ARG A 245 2.35 19.39 -6.37
CA ARG A 245 1.81 18.10 -6.84
C ARG A 245 2.90 17.07 -7.18
N SER A 246 4.12 17.50 -7.48
CA SER A 246 5.22 16.60 -7.84
C SER A 246 5.69 15.77 -6.65
N VAL A 247 5.44 14.45 -6.69
CA VAL A 247 5.88 13.51 -5.64
C VAL A 247 7.40 13.46 -5.57
N GLN A 248 8.05 13.29 -6.72
CA GLN A 248 9.50 13.26 -6.83
C GLN A 248 10.14 14.57 -6.38
N GLY A 249 9.51 15.71 -6.67
CA GLY A 249 9.98 17.03 -6.23
C GLY A 249 9.88 17.21 -4.71
N ILE A 250 8.80 16.72 -4.09
CA ILE A 250 8.62 16.75 -2.63
C ILE A 250 9.69 15.89 -1.94
N ILE A 251 9.85 14.63 -2.35
CA ILE A 251 10.82 13.72 -1.75
C ILE A 251 12.24 14.24 -1.93
N TYR A 252 12.60 14.68 -3.15
CA TYR A 252 13.88 15.29 -3.43
C TYR A 252 14.12 16.52 -2.55
N GLY A 253 13.13 17.39 -2.38
CA GLY A 253 13.25 18.59 -1.57
C GLY A 253 13.49 18.26 -0.09
N ILE A 254 12.73 17.32 0.48
CA ILE A 254 12.89 16.91 1.88
C ILE A 254 14.26 16.24 2.11
N MET A 255 14.68 15.36 1.22
CA MET A 255 15.96 14.68 1.33
C MET A 255 17.14 15.65 1.13
N THR A 256 17.09 16.46 0.07
CA THR A 256 18.24 17.27 -0.36
C THR A 256 18.28 18.62 0.36
N HIS A 257 17.16 19.34 0.43
CA HIS A 257 17.14 20.71 0.94
C HIS A 257 16.93 20.78 2.45
N ALA A 258 16.15 19.87 3.02
CA ALA A 258 16.01 19.76 4.47
C ALA A 258 17.02 18.78 5.12
N GLY A 259 17.73 17.99 4.30
CA GLY A 259 18.76 17.07 4.79
C GLY A 259 18.21 15.85 5.53
N VAL A 260 16.93 15.52 5.35
CA VAL A 260 16.32 14.37 6.03
C VAL A 260 16.89 13.07 5.44
N PRO A 261 17.48 12.18 6.25
CA PRO A 261 17.99 10.90 5.74
C PRO A 261 16.88 10.03 5.14
N SER A 262 17.16 9.34 4.03
CA SER A 262 16.19 8.48 3.32
C SER A 262 15.45 7.49 4.22
N GLN A 263 16.14 6.88 5.19
CA GLN A 263 15.56 5.93 6.15
C GLN A 263 14.52 6.55 7.11
N LEU A 264 14.45 7.87 7.18
CA LEU A 264 13.50 8.63 7.98
C LEU A 264 12.40 9.28 7.14
N ILE A 265 12.39 9.07 5.81
CA ILE A 265 11.36 9.59 4.92
C ILE A 265 10.36 8.47 4.61
N GLU A 266 9.08 8.74 4.88
CA GLU A 266 7.96 7.90 4.46
C GLU A 266 7.02 8.65 3.50
N TRP A 267 6.34 7.93 2.62
CA TRP A 267 5.25 8.45 1.79
C TRP A 267 3.91 7.78 2.13
N HIS A 268 2.87 8.57 2.39
CA HIS A 268 1.51 8.10 2.65
C HIS A 268 0.55 8.70 1.64
N GLY A 269 0.13 7.89 0.66
CA GLY A 269 -0.75 8.33 -0.43
C GLY A 269 -2.16 7.76 -0.35
N HIS A 270 -3.16 8.64 -0.51
CA HIS A 270 -4.54 8.24 -0.78
C HIS A 270 -4.82 8.07 -2.28
N ASN A 271 -5.89 7.36 -2.62
CA ASN A 271 -6.14 6.87 -3.97
C ASN A 271 -7.21 7.62 -4.77
N ASP A 272 -7.55 8.85 -4.37
CA ASP A 272 -8.67 9.61 -4.97
C ASP A 272 -8.54 9.83 -6.48
N PHE A 273 -7.33 9.77 -7.02
CA PHE A 273 -7.02 9.93 -8.44
C PHE A 273 -6.37 8.68 -9.08
N TYR A 274 -6.51 7.49 -8.49
CA TYR A 274 -5.92 6.23 -8.97
C TYR A 274 -4.39 6.25 -9.10
N LYS A 275 -3.72 7.00 -8.23
CA LYS A 275 -2.25 7.21 -8.29
C LYS A 275 -1.49 6.69 -7.08
N ALA A 276 -2.17 6.11 -6.10
CA ALA A 276 -1.54 5.74 -4.82
C ALA A 276 -0.32 4.82 -5.02
N VAL A 277 -0.47 3.73 -5.80
CA VAL A 277 0.62 2.79 -6.11
C VAL A 277 1.75 3.48 -6.85
N SER A 278 1.47 4.12 -7.99
CA SER A 278 2.51 4.77 -8.80
C SER A 278 3.24 5.89 -8.05
N ASN A 279 2.55 6.65 -7.21
CA ASN A 279 3.15 7.69 -6.37
C ASN A 279 4.01 7.08 -5.25
N SER A 280 3.59 5.96 -4.65
CA SER A 280 4.38 5.23 -3.65
C SER A 280 5.67 4.66 -4.26
N SER A 281 5.60 4.00 -5.43
CA SER A 281 6.79 3.55 -6.16
C SER A 281 7.70 4.72 -6.55
N THR A 282 7.11 5.86 -6.92
CA THR A 282 7.87 7.10 -7.20
C THR A 282 8.59 7.60 -5.95
N ALA A 283 7.97 7.57 -4.78
CA ALA A 283 8.64 7.99 -3.55
C ALA A 283 9.88 7.12 -3.25
N TRP A 284 9.80 5.81 -3.45
CA TRP A 284 10.96 4.91 -3.36
C TRP A 284 12.07 5.29 -4.35
N LEU A 285 11.73 5.49 -5.63
CA LEU A 285 12.71 5.82 -6.68
C LEU A 285 13.47 7.14 -6.44
N TYR A 286 12.88 8.06 -5.68
CA TYR A 286 13.41 9.41 -5.48
C TYR A 286 13.97 9.69 -4.07
N GLY A 287 13.96 8.71 -3.17
CA GLY A 287 14.74 8.79 -1.93
C GLY A 287 14.03 8.45 -0.63
N ALA A 288 12.73 8.15 -0.66
CA ALA A 288 12.05 7.62 0.53
C ALA A 288 12.38 6.14 0.71
N CYS A 289 12.67 5.69 1.94
CA CYS A 289 12.76 4.26 2.21
C CYS A 289 11.40 3.63 2.51
N GLY A 290 10.52 4.35 3.22
CA GLY A 290 9.22 3.83 3.63
C GLY A 290 8.08 4.31 2.73
N VAL A 291 7.13 3.43 2.46
CA VAL A 291 5.80 3.78 1.94
C VAL A 291 4.74 3.21 2.86
N ASN A 292 3.65 3.94 3.06
CA ASN A 292 2.56 3.52 3.91
C ASN A 292 1.46 2.87 3.08
N CYS A 293 1.04 1.70 3.53
CA CYS A 293 0.04 0.89 2.82
C CYS A 293 -0.97 0.30 3.79
N SER A 294 -2.12 -0.10 3.27
CA SER A 294 -3.08 -0.90 3.99
C SER A 294 -3.49 -2.11 3.15
N LEU A 295 -3.92 -3.18 3.81
CA LEU A 295 -4.43 -4.36 3.12
C LEU A 295 -5.61 -3.99 2.22
N PHE A 296 -5.49 -4.38 0.94
CA PHE A 296 -6.49 -4.14 -0.12
C PHE A 296 -6.77 -2.65 -0.37
N GLY A 297 -5.85 -1.78 0.04
CA GLY A 297 -5.97 -0.33 -0.11
C GLY A 297 -7.06 0.28 0.75
N ILE A 298 -7.62 -0.43 1.72
CA ILE A 298 -8.74 0.09 2.54
C ILE A 298 -8.27 1.30 3.36
N GLY A 299 -9.09 2.35 3.42
CA GLY A 299 -8.78 3.59 4.13
C GLY A 299 -9.78 4.68 3.81
N GLU A 300 -9.52 5.90 4.28
CA GLU A 300 -10.45 7.02 4.06
C GLU A 300 -10.84 7.21 2.58
N ARG A 301 -12.14 7.43 2.33
CA ARG A 301 -12.75 7.71 1.02
C ARG A 301 -12.52 6.57 0.02
N THR A 302 -11.51 6.73 -0.84
CA THR A 302 -11.13 5.81 -1.93
C THR A 302 -9.97 4.91 -1.54
N GLY A 303 -9.44 5.09 -0.32
CA GLY A 303 -8.43 4.21 0.25
C GLY A 303 -7.01 4.75 0.21
N ASN A 304 -6.10 3.92 0.74
CA ASN A 304 -4.66 4.12 0.75
C ASN A 304 -4.00 3.36 -0.41
N THR A 305 -2.68 3.39 -0.46
CA THR A 305 -1.91 2.48 -1.31
C THR A 305 -2.15 1.02 -0.88
N PRO A 306 -2.59 0.12 -1.79
CA PRO A 306 -2.76 -1.28 -1.47
C PRO A 306 -1.43 -1.98 -1.18
N LEU A 307 -1.37 -2.66 -0.04
CA LEU A 307 -0.14 -3.31 0.44
C LEU A 307 0.33 -4.41 -0.51
N GLU A 308 -0.60 -5.25 -0.98
CA GLU A 308 -0.32 -6.33 -1.91
C GLU A 308 0.26 -5.83 -3.23
N ALA A 309 -0.16 -4.66 -3.71
CA ALA A 309 0.44 -4.05 -4.89
C ALA A 309 1.91 -3.67 -4.64
N MET A 310 2.21 -3.13 -3.45
CA MET A 310 3.58 -2.73 -3.11
C MET A 310 4.53 -3.91 -2.88
N VAL A 311 4.01 -5.10 -2.53
CA VAL A 311 4.82 -6.35 -2.48
C VAL A 311 5.37 -6.68 -3.86
N PHE A 312 4.53 -6.62 -4.91
CA PHE A 312 4.97 -6.88 -6.28
C PHE A 312 5.77 -5.71 -6.86
N GLU A 313 5.45 -4.46 -6.54
CA GLU A 313 6.30 -3.31 -6.92
C GLU A 313 7.71 -3.42 -6.33
N TYR A 314 7.84 -3.85 -5.07
CA TYR A 314 9.15 -4.15 -4.49
C TYR A 314 9.89 -5.21 -5.33
N GLY A 315 9.20 -6.31 -5.67
CA GLY A 315 9.73 -7.37 -6.53
C GLY A 315 10.25 -6.87 -7.87
N GLN A 316 9.46 -6.04 -8.54
CA GLN A 316 9.81 -5.43 -9.83
C GLN A 316 11.03 -4.51 -9.72
N LEU A 317 11.15 -3.73 -8.64
CA LEU A 317 12.24 -2.77 -8.45
C LEU A 317 13.54 -3.40 -7.93
N LYS A 318 13.44 -4.48 -7.14
CA LYS A 318 14.59 -5.11 -6.48
C LYS A 318 15.06 -6.41 -7.16
N GLY A 319 14.23 -6.99 -8.02
CA GLY A 319 14.51 -8.23 -8.74
C GLY A 319 14.09 -9.51 -8.00
N ASP A 320 13.66 -9.40 -6.73
CA ASP A 320 13.10 -10.49 -5.93
C ASP A 320 12.14 -9.94 -4.85
N LEU A 321 11.39 -10.82 -4.18
CA LEU A 321 10.43 -10.44 -3.13
C LEU A 321 11.08 -10.12 -1.78
N GLY A 322 12.41 -10.07 -1.67
CA GLY A 322 13.11 -9.69 -0.45
C GLY A 322 12.85 -10.62 0.73
N GLY A 323 12.47 -11.89 0.46
CA GLY A 323 12.07 -12.87 1.46
C GLY A 323 10.59 -12.83 1.87
N MET A 324 9.79 -11.94 1.29
CA MET A 324 8.33 -11.92 1.51
C MET A 324 7.65 -13.20 1.00
N ASP A 325 6.68 -13.70 1.75
CA ASP A 325 5.83 -14.82 1.31
C ASP A 325 4.54 -14.29 0.69
N SER A 326 4.56 -14.04 -0.62
CA SER A 326 3.42 -13.44 -1.33
C SER A 326 2.17 -14.32 -1.36
N ARG A 327 2.26 -15.63 -1.05
CA ARG A 327 1.09 -16.53 -0.97
C ARG A 327 0.14 -16.13 0.15
N VAL A 328 0.65 -15.49 1.20
CA VAL A 328 -0.13 -14.95 2.31
C VAL A 328 -1.16 -13.90 1.84
N ILE A 329 -0.95 -13.27 0.68
CA ILE A 329 -1.92 -12.31 0.10
C ILE A 329 -3.27 -13.00 -0.17
N THR A 330 -3.27 -14.24 -0.65
CA THR A 330 -4.50 -15.02 -0.90
C THR A 330 -5.12 -15.48 0.41
N GLU A 331 -4.33 -15.96 1.37
CA GLU A 331 -4.81 -16.33 2.70
C GLU A 331 -5.50 -15.14 3.41
N LEU A 332 -4.92 -13.94 3.29
CA LEU A 332 -5.49 -12.70 3.80
C LEU A 332 -6.80 -12.33 3.08
N ALA A 333 -6.86 -12.49 1.76
CA ALA A 333 -8.06 -12.20 0.98
C ALA A 333 -9.22 -13.11 1.43
N GLU A 334 -8.97 -14.41 1.56
CA GLU A 334 -9.95 -15.37 2.06
C GLU A 334 -10.36 -15.09 3.50
N TYR A 335 -9.41 -14.74 4.38
CA TYR A 335 -9.71 -14.35 5.75
C TYR A 335 -10.61 -13.11 5.80
N TYR A 336 -10.37 -12.13 4.94
CA TYR A 336 -11.19 -10.92 4.85
C TYR A 336 -12.62 -11.22 4.40
N GLU A 337 -12.81 -12.10 3.42
CA GLU A 337 -14.13 -12.50 2.96
C GLU A 337 -14.87 -13.35 4.01
N LYS A 338 -14.21 -14.38 4.57
CA LYS A 338 -14.84 -15.37 5.47
C LYS A 338 -15.05 -14.84 6.89
N GLU A 339 -14.03 -14.23 7.49
CA GLU A 339 -14.03 -13.90 8.93
C GLU A 339 -14.30 -12.42 9.21
N ILE A 340 -14.01 -11.55 8.25
CA ILE A 340 -14.26 -10.11 8.40
C ILE A 340 -15.52 -9.66 7.64
N GLY A 341 -15.99 -10.46 6.68
CA GLY A 341 -17.16 -10.12 5.85
C GLY A 341 -16.91 -8.95 4.90
N TYR A 342 -15.67 -8.76 4.45
CA TYR A 342 -15.34 -7.78 3.42
C TYR A 342 -15.56 -8.40 2.04
N GLU A 343 -16.35 -7.75 1.19
CA GLU A 343 -16.51 -8.19 -0.20
C GLU A 343 -15.41 -7.59 -1.07
N ILE A 344 -14.49 -8.43 -1.55
CA ILE A 344 -13.41 -8.00 -2.45
C ILE A 344 -13.98 -7.86 -3.86
N PRO A 345 -13.84 -6.69 -4.53
CA PRO A 345 -14.28 -6.53 -5.90
C PRO A 345 -13.60 -7.58 -6.80
N GLU A 346 -14.39 -8.26 -7.63
CA GLU A 346 -13.93 -9.48 -8.32
C GLU A 346 -12.69 -9.28 -9.19
N ARG A 347 -12.51 -8.07 -9.74
CA ARG A 347 -11.41 -7.73 -10.67
C ARG A 347 -10.26 -7.00 -9.99
N THR A 348 -10.20 -7.02 -8.66
CA THR A 348 -9.09 -6.42 -7.92
C THR A 348 -7.80 -7.18 -8.25
N PRO A 349 -6.70 -6.49 -8.63
CA PRO A 349 -5.43 -7.15 -8.92
C PRO A 349 -4.97 -8.06 -7.78
N PHE A 350 -4.39 -9.21 -8.12
CA PHE A 350 -3.84 -10.23 -7.21
C PHE A 350 -4.87 -11.00 -6.35
N VAL A 351 -5.91 -10.34 -5.85
CA VAL A 351 -6.80 -10.88 -4.81
C VAL A 351 -8.22 -11.15 -5.28
N GLY A 352 -8.67 -10.45 -6.33
CA GLY A 352 -10.02 -10.59 -6.85
C GLY A 352 -10.21 -11.97 -7.49
N LYS A 353 -11.37 -12.60 -7.26
CA LYS A 353 -11.67 -13.93 -7.81
C LYS A 353 -11.55 -14.02 -9.33
N SER A 354 -11.77 -12.92 -10.05
CA SER A 354 -11.65 -12.83 -11.51
C SER A 354 -10.27 -12.37 -11.99
N PHE A 355 -9.28 -12.16 -11.11
CA PHE A 355 -7.93 -11.71 -11.48
C PHE A 355 -7.23 -12.69 -12.43
N ASN A 356 -7.39 -14.00 -12.19
CA ASN A 356 -6.71 -15.05 -12.93
C ASN A 356 -7.67 -15.95 -13.72
N ILE A 357 -8.81 -15.40 -14.15
CA ILE A 357 -9.84 -16.11 -14.91
C ILE A 357 -9.86 -15.60 -16.35
N THR A 358 -9.77 -16.52 -17.33
CA THR A 358 -9.99 -16.19 -18.75
C THR A 358 -11.33 -16.72 -19.25
N LYS A 359 -11.98 -15.98 -20.17
CA LYS A 359 -13.33 -16.32 -20.69
C LYS A 359 -13.35 -16.76 -22.14
N ALA A 360 -12.38 -16.34 -22.95
CA ALA A 360 -12.41 -16.59 -24.39
C ALA A 360 -11.91 -18.01 -24.69
N GLY A 361 -12.65 -18.78 -25.52
CA GLY A 361 -12.25 -20.13 -25.91
C GLY A 361 -10.86 -20.20 -26.58
N ILE A 362 -10.48 -19.15 -27.31
CA ILE A 362 -9.13 -19.00 -27.88
C ILE A 362 -8.04 -18.84 -26.79
N HIS A 363 -8.37 -18.24 -25.66
CA HIS A 363 -7.43 -18.10 -24.55
C HIS A 363 -7.27 -19.43 -23.80
N ALA A 364 -8.35 -20.17 -23.62
CA ALA A 364 -8.32 -21.50 -23.01
C ALA A 364 -7.47 -22.49 -23.83
N ASP A 365 -7.58 -22.48 -25.16
CA ASP A 365 -6.71 -23.28 -26.04
C ASP A 365 -5.23 -22.88 -25.92
N GLY A 366 -4.94 -21.59 -25.77
CA GLY A 366 -3.59 -21.10 -25.49
C GLY A 366 -3.04 -21.62 -24.17
N LEU A 367 -3.82 -21.52 -23.08
CA LEU A 367 -3.42 -22.00 -21.75
C LEU A 367 -3.08 -23.49 -21.74
N LEU A 368 -3.83 -24.31 -22.47
CA LEU A 368 -3.55 -25.75 -22.58
C LEU A 368 -2.24 -26.06 -23.31
N LYS A 369 -1.76 -25.17 -24.19
CA LYS A 369 -0.51 -25.35 -24.94
C LYS A 369 0.68 -24.84 -24.14
N ASN A 370 0.53 -23.68 -23.52
CA ASN A 370 1.51 -23.08 -22.61
C ASN A 370 0.78 -22.05 -21.74
N GLU A 371 0.79 -22.27 -20.43
CA GLU A 371 0.15 -21.41 -19.44
C GLU A 371 0.66 -19.96 -19.52
N GLU A 372 1.95 -19.74 -19.81
CA GLU A 372 2.58 -18.41 -19.91
C GLU A 372 1.99 -17.53 -21.02
N ILE A 373 1.22 -18.08 -21.96
CA ILE A 373 0.60 -17.28 -23.03
C ILE A 373 -0.45 -16.32 -22.44
N TYR A 374 -1.18 -16.74 -21.41
CA TYR A 374 -2.26 -15.95 -20.81
C TYR A 374 -2.18 -15.85 -19.28
N ASN A 375 -1.21 -16.52 -18.64
CA ASN A 375 -0.88 -16.28 -17.25
C ASN A 375 0.14 -15.14 -17.13
N ILE A 376 -0.18 -14.14 -16.30
CA ILE A 376 0.61 -12.90 -16.20
C ILE A 376 2.00 -13.14 -15.55
N PHE A 377 2.07 -14.12 -14.67
CA PHE A 377 3.27 -14.71 -14.06
C PHE A 377 2.84 -16.04 -13.42
N ASP A 378 3.75 -16.83 -12.85
CA ASP A 378 3.39 -18.06 -12.13
C ASP A 378 2.57 -17.76 -10.85
N THR A 379 1.25 -17.63 -11.02
CA THR A 379 0.29 -17.26 -9.98
C THR A 379 0.02 -18.40 -8.99
N GLU A 380 0.13 -19.66 -9.41
CA GLU A 380 0.08 -20.82 -8.50
C GLU A 380 1.24 -20.71 -7.50
N LYS A 381 2.46 -20.48 -7.99
CA LYS A 381 3.63 -20.33 -7.11
C LYS A 381 3.61 -19.09 -6.25
N LEU A 382 3.30 -17.92 -6.84
CA LEU A 382 3.46 -16.63 -6.16
C LEU A 382 2.24 -16.24 -5.32
N LEU A 383 1.04 -16.71 -5.66
CA LEU A 383 -0.19 -16.33 -4.97
C LEU A 383 -0.97 -17.53 -4.45
N ASN A 384 -0.58 -18.78 -4.75
CA ASN A 384 -1.43 -19.94 -4.53
C ASN A 384 -2.79 -19.81 -5.24
N ARG A 385 -2.77 -19.22 -6.45
CA ARG A 385 -3.96 -19.02 -7.28
C ARG A 385 -3.71 -19.55 -8.69
N PRO A 386 -4.13 -20.78 -9.03
CA PRO A 386 -3.95 -21.31 -10.38
C PRO A 386 -4.77 -20.49 -11.40
N VAL A 387 -4.45 -20.66 -12.69
CA VAL A 387 -5.25 -20.07 -13.76
C VAL A 387 -6.56 -20.83 -13.91
N GLU A 388 -7.66 -20.10 -14.07
CA GLU A 388 -8.97 -20.68 -14.31
C GLU A 388 -9.56 -20.23 -15.65
N VAL A 389 -10.48 -21.04 -16.17
CA VAL A 389 -11.24 -20.74 -17.39
C VAL A 389 -12.72 -20.65 -17.03
N SER A 390 -13.36 -19.52 -17.30
CA SER A 390 -14.82 -19.40 -17.19
C SER A 390 -15.53 -20.28 -18.22
N VAL A 391 -16.58 -20.99 -17.80
CA VAL A 391 -17.37 -21.83 -18.71
C VAL A 391 -18.70 -21.14 -19.07
N SER A 392 -18.92 -20.93 -20.37
CA SER A 392 -20.14 -20.36 -20.94
C SER A 392 -20.56 -21.08 -22.24
N ASN A 393 -21.62 -20.59 -22.91
CA ASN A 393 -22.05 -21.10 -24.22
C ASN A 393 -20.95 -21.02 -25.29
N THR A 394 -19.99 -20.10 -25.13
CA THR A 394 -18.85 -19.96 -26.04
C THR A 394 -17.67 -20.88 -25.69
N SER A 395 -17.72 -21.57 -24.54
CA SER A 395 -16.67 -22.49 -24.13
C SER A 395 -16.75 -23.79 -24.93
N GLY A 396 -15.65 -24.11 -25.62
CA GLY A 396 -15.47 -25.41 -26.26
C GLY A 396 -15.03 -26.48 -25.27
N LEU A 397 -15.01 -27.74 -25.74
CA LEU A 397 -14.59 -28.91 -24.96
C LEU A 397 -13.22 -28.73 -24.28
N ALA A 398 -12.28 -28.05 -24.94
CA ALA A 398 -10.96 -27.75 -24.39
C ALA A 398 -11.03 -26.88 -23.12
N GLY A 399 -11.90 -25.87 -23.09
CA GLY A 399 -12.08 -25.02 -21.92
C GLY A 399 -12.73 -25.76 -20.75
N ILE A 400 -13.65 -26.67 -21.04
CA ILE A 400 -14.29 -27.53 -20.02
C ILE A 400 -13.30 -28.53 -19.45
N ALA A 401 -12.49 -29.18 -20.30
CA ALA A 401 -11.43 -30.10 -19.85
C ALA A 401 -10.43 -29.38 -18.94
N HIS A 402 -10.00 -28.16 -19.32
CA HIS A 402 -9.11 -27.35 -18.49
C HIS A 402 -9.75 -27.01 -17.14
N TRP A 403 -11.01 -26.55 -17.13
CA TRP A 403 -11.73 -26.26 -15.89
C TRP A 403 -11.76 -27.47 -14.95
N ILE A 404 -12.08 -28.67 -15.46
CA ILE A 404 -12.10 -29.90 -14.65
C ILE A 404 -10.69 -30.22 -14.12
N ASN A 405 -9.67 -30.17 -14.97
CA ASN A 405 -8.30 -30.48 -14.53
C ASN A 405 -7.81 -29.53 -13.42
N THR A 406 -8.14 -28.25 -13.50
CA THR A 406 -7.78 -27.25 -12.48
C THR A 406 -8.54 -27.49 -11.17
N HIS A 407 -9.86 -27.64 -11.21
CA HIS A 407 -10.70 -27.75 -10.00
C HIS A 407 -10.61 -29.10 -9.28
N TYR A 408 -10.16 -30.15 -9.97
CA TYR A 408 -9.92 -31.47 -9.39
C TYR A 408 -8.42 -31.81 -9.29
N HIS A 409 -7.53 -30.81 -9.47
CA HIS A 409 -6.07 -30.96 -9.37
C HIS A 409 -5.48 -32.12 -10.19
N LEU A 410 -6.06 -32.40 -11.37
CA LEU A 410 -5.60 -33.48 -12.24
C LEU A 410 -4.31 -33.04 -12.97
N LYS A 411 -3.21 -33.72 -12.68
CA LYS A 411 -1.86 -33.45 -13.25
C LYS A 411 -1.32 -34.68 -14.01
N GLY A 412 -0.47 -34.43 -15.00
CA GLY A 412 0.20 -35.47 -15.79
C GLY A 412 -0.79 -36.40 -16.50
N ASP A 413 -0.60 -37.72 -16.37
CA ASP A 413 -1.43 -38.73 -17.04
C ASP A 413 -2.90 -38.77 -16.54
N ARG A 414 -3.21 -38.08 -15.44
CA ARG A 414 -4.60 -37.93 -14.94
C ARG A 414 -5.38 -36.84 -15.66
N GLN A 415 -4.73 -36.00 -16.48
CA GLN A 415 -5.41 -34.90 -17.15
C GLN A 415 -6.42 -35.38 -18.19
N LEU A 416 -7.61 -34.79 -18.14
CA LEU A 416 -8.64 -34.98 -19.14
C LEU A 416 -8.34 -34.09 -20.34
N ASP A 417 -8.58 -34.61 -21.55
CA ASP A 417 -8.52 -33.84 -22.79
C ASP A 417 -9.93 -33.59 -23.35
N LYS A 418 -9.99 -32.82 -24.45
CA LYS A 418 -11.23 -32.49 -25.13
C LYS A 418 -12.00 -33.69 -25.71
N ASN A 419 -11.38 -34.87 -25.78
CA ASN A 419 -11.97 -36.09 -26.33
C ASN A 419 -12.59 -36.97 -25.23
N CYS A 420 -12.35 -36.67 -23.95
CA CYS A 420 -12.92 -37.40 -22.82
C CYS A 420 -14.47 -37.35 -22.82
N GLU A 421 -15.11 -38.50 -22.57
CA GLU A 421 -16.57 -38.62 -22.52
C GLU A 421 -17.21 -37.75 -21.42
N LEU A 422 -16.56 -37.66 -20.26
CA LEU A 422 -16.98 -36.76 -19.18
C LEU A 422 -17.06 -35.31 -19.65
N VAL A 423 -16.04 -34.84 -20.36
CA VAL A 423 -15.96 -33.47 -20.89
C VAL A 423 -17.09 -33.21 -21.89
N GLN A 424 -17.44 -34.20 -22.71
CA GLN A 424 -18.55 -34.11 -23.66
C GLN A 424 -19.91 -34.03 -22.94
N GLN A 425 -20.18 -34.89 -21.95
CA GLN A 425 -21.42 -34.82 -21.18
C GLN A 425 -21.59 -33.48 -20.44
N VAL A 426 -20.49 -32.94 -19.90
CA VAL A 426 -20.52 -31.62 -19.26
C VAL A 426 -20.79 -30.54 -20.29
N LYS A 427 -20.24 -30.62 -21.51
CA LYS A 427 -20.53 -29.68 -22.60
C LYS A 427 -22.01 -29.70 -23.00
N GLU A 428 -22.60 -30.87 -23.15
CA GLU A 428 -24.03 -31.00 -23.46
C GLU A 428 -24.90 -30.37 -22.38
N TRP A 429 -24.56 -30.61 -21.10
CA TRP A 429 -25.26 -29.97 -19.99
C TRP A 429 -25.10 -28.45 -20.00
N VAL A 430 -23.87 -27.95 -20.24
CA VAL A 430 -23.59 -26.52 -20.38
C VAL A 430 -24.45 -25.92 -21.48
N ASP A 431 -24.47 -26.51 -22.68
CA ASP A 431 -25.23 -25.98 -23.82
C ASP A 431 -26.73 -25.93 -23.54
N ALA A 432 -27.29 -26.98 -22.92
CA ALA A 432 -28.69 -27.01 -22.53
C ALA A 432 -29.07 -25.85 -21.60
N GLN A 433 -28.20 -25.47 -20.64
CA GLN A 433 -28.48 -24.34 -19.75
C GLN A 433 -28.66 -23.01 -20.50
N TYR A 434 -27.92 -22.79 -21.59
CA TYR A 434 -28.01 -21.56 -22.38
C TYR A 434 -29.12 -21.62 -23.42
N GLU A 435 -29.44 -22.80 -23.96
CA GLU A 435 -30.65 -23.00 -24.77
C GLU A 435 -31.93 -22.73 -23.97
N GLU A 436 -31.92 -23.01 -22.66
CA GLU A 436 -33.01 -22.68 -21.72
C GLU A 436 -33.05 -21.18 -21.32
N GLY A 437 -32.19 -20.34 -21.91
CA GLY A 437 -32.26 -18.88 -21.78
C GLY A 437 -31.32 -18.28 -20.74
N ARG A 438 -30.34 -19.03 -20.21
CA ARG A 438 -29.26 -18.46 -19.38
C ARG A 438 -28.45 -17.43 -20.18
N VAL A 439 -28.07 -16.35 -19.51
CA VAL A 439 -27.23 -15.27 -20.09
C VAL A 439 -25.98 -14.94 -19.26
N THR A 440 -25.83 -15.57 -18.09
CA THR A 440 -24.69 -15.40 -17.18
C THR A 440 -23.74 -16.59 -17.29
N ASP A 441 -22.45 -16.37 -17.04
CA ASP A 441 -21.47 -17.45 -16.92
C ASP A 441 -21.90 -18.47 -15.84
N LEU A 442 -21.48 -19.72 -15.99
CA LEU A 442 -21.71 -20.75 -14.97
C LEU A 442 -20.76 -20.54 -13.80
N THR A 443 -21.30 -20.64 -12.59
CA THR A 443 -20.49 -20.60 -11.37
C THR A 443 -19.71 -21.90 -11.20
N GLY A 444 -18.59 -21.84 -10.47
CA GLY A 444 -17.80 -23.03 -10.18
C GLY A 444 -18.59 -24.13 -9.46
N GLU A 445 -19.52 -23.75 -8.57
CA GLU A 445 -20.41 -24.69 -7.87
C GLU A 445 -21.41 -25.38 -8.80
N GLU A 446 -21.98 -24.66 -9.78
CA GLU A 446 -22.86 -25.25 -10.79
C GLU A 446 -22.10 -26.26 -11.66
N LEU A 447 -20.89 -25.88 -12.10
CA LEU A 447 -20.03 -26.75 -12.90
C LEU A 447 -19.59 -27.98 -12.12
N LYS A 448 -19.19 -27.82 -10.85
CA LYS A 448 -18.81 -28.93 -9.97
C LYS A 448 -19.93 -29.95 -9.85
N ARG A 449 -21.18 -29.50 -9.62
CA ARG A 449 -22.35 -30.40 -9.58
C ARG A 449 -22.59 -31.11 -10.91
N ALA A 450 -22.40 -30.43 -12.03
CA ALA A 450 -22.56 -31.03 -13.36
C ALA A 450 -21.49 -32.09 -13.61
N VAL A 451 -20.23 -31.81 -13.24
CA VAL A 451 -19.09 -32.72 -13.36
C VAL A 451 -19.26 -33.93 -12.45
N ASP A 452 -19.52 -33.74 -11.16
CA ASP A 452 -19.74 -34.82 -10.19
C ASP A 452 -20.91 -35.72 -10.63
N GLY A 453 -21.99 -35.11 -11.11
CA GLY A 453 -23.15 -35.84 -11.63
C GLY A 453 -22.83 -36.66 -12.88
N ALA A 454 -22.02 -36.13 -13.80
CA ALA A 454 -21.58 -36.85 -15.00
C ALA A 454 -20.56 -37.94 -14.68
N ALA A 455 -19.59 -37.67 -13.81
CA ALA A 455 -18.60 -38.62 -13.34
C ALA A 455 -19.26 -39.80 -12.63
N GLY A 456 -20.25 -39.54 -11.77
CA GLY A 456 -21.04 -40.58 -11.10
C GLY A 456 -21.84 -41.46 -12.07
N ARG A 457 -22.36 -40.91 -13.18
CA ARG A 457 -23.01 -41.71 -14.24
C ARG A 457 -22.01 -42.57 -15.02
N LEU A 458 -20.80 -42.06 -15.21
CA LEU A 458 -19.71 -42.73 -15.92
C LEU A 458 -18.90 -43.68 -15.02
N MET A 459 -19.20 -43.75 -13.72
CA MET A 459 -18.41 -44.48 -12.73
C MET A 459 -16.93 -44.09 -12.75
N MET A 460 -16.64 -42.80 -13.02
CA MET A 460 -15.30 -42.23 -13.00
C MET A 460 -15.03 -41.61 -11.63
N GLU A 461 -13.91 -41.98 -11.02
CA GLU A 461 -13.41 -41.33 -9.79
C GLU A 461 -12.57 -40.10 -10.18
N LEU A 462 -12.96 -38.93 -9.67
CA LEU A 462 -12.21 -37.69 -9.74
C LEU A 462 -11.77 -37.38 -8.30
N ASP A 463 -10.61 -37.90 -7.89
CA ASP A 463 -10.10 -37.63 -6.54
C ASP A 463 -9.79 -36.14 -6.39
N ILE A 464 -10.37 -35.53 -5.36
CA ILE A 464 -9.86 -34.27 -4.82
C ILE A 464 -8.76 -34.69 -3.85
N GLU A 465 -7.49 -34.51 -4.21
CA GLU A 465 -6.43 -34.58 -3.20
C GLU A 465 -6.73 -33.48 -2.16
N ASP A 466 -7.04 -33.89 -0.92
CA ASP A 466 -7.12 -32.98 0.22
C ASP A 466 -5.79 -32.20 0.29
N MET A 467 -5.89 -30.87 0.20
CA MET A 467 -4.77 -29.92 0.29
C MET A 467 -3.98 -30.06 1.60
#